data_AF-A0AAV1ED95-F1
#
_entry.id   AF-A0AAV1ED95-F1
#
_cell.length_a   1.000
_cell.length_b   1.000
_cell.length_c   1.000
_cell.angle_alpha   90.00
_cell.angle_beta   90.00
_cell.angle_gamma   90.00
#
_symmetry.space_group_name_H-M   'P 1'
#
loop_
_entity.id
_entity.type
_entity.pdbx_description
1 polymer ?
#
loop_
_entity_poly.entity_id
_entity_poly.type
_entity_poly.pdbx_seq_one_letter_code
_entity_poly.pdbx_strand_id
1 'polypeptide(L)'
;MAFSKTLGSERVKMSIATRHLFRRSPAFLNHCRSYSSTSGTTSHIDHHRNHEFLSPSDYIGSWKPPKDPKEAQSQLARLRREYALKVKAVRKEYIREVEFLKLEKQKKDSARKEALRIANEERKAAKDAEKAAKAKEREVAAEEFRQTLLKERAEKLEYWRKRTQKFEEKKKQKKELLHRQSSLWVSESELEKKALEAIVDSTPL
;
A
#
# COMPACT_ATOMS: atom_id res chain seq x y z
N MET A 1 48.39 -33.17 -15.26
CA MET A 1 47.59 -32.34 -14.33
C MET A 1 46.38 -33.14 -13.87
N ALA A 2 46.08 -33.12 -12.56
CA ALA A 2 44.80 -33.41 -11.87
C ALA A 2 44.20 -34.85 -12.01
N PHE A 3 44.09 -35.64 -10.92
CA PHE A 3 43.00 -35.66 -9.90
C PHE A 3 41.62 -35.94 -10.55
N SER A 4 40.78 -36.89 -10.13
CA SER A 4 40.53 -37.39 -8.77
C SER A 4 39.62 -38.64 -8.75
N LYS A 5 39.83 -39.43 -7.70
CA LYS A 5 39.07 -40.60 -7.22
C LYS A 5 37.60 -40.27 -6.91
N THR A 6 36.70 -41.22 -7.15
CA THR A 6 35.35 -41.26 -6.59
C THR A 6 35.33 -42.13 -5.34
N LEU A 7 35.09 -41.52 -4.18
CA LEU A 7 34.69 -42.21 -2.94
C LEU A 7 33.60 -41.37 -2.28
N GLY A 8 32.58 -42.06 -1.78
CA GLY A 8 31.30 -41.49 -1.40
C GLY A 8 31.28 -40.69 -0.11
N SER A 9 30.08 -40.24 0.26
CA SER A 9 29.69 -40.03 1.66
C SER A 9 28.19 -39.85 1.76
N GLU A 10 27.59 -40.69 2.59
CA GLU A 10 26.26 -40.55 3.17
C GLU A 10 26.09 -39.19 3.85
N ARG A 11 24.86 -38.69 3.88
CA ARG A 11 24.46 -37.61 4.79
C ARG A 11 23.18 -37.97 5.54
N VAL A 12 23.43 -38.51 6.72
CA VAL A 12 22.68 -38.53 7.98
C VAL A 12 21.42 -37.64 8.02
N LYS A 13 20.26 -38.28 8.27
CA LYS A 13 19.05 -37.62 8.77
C LYS A 13 19.09 -37.62 10.30
N MET A 14 19.30 -36.46 10.90
CA MET A 14 19.21 -36.27 12.35
C MET A 14 17.72 -36.16 12.75
N SER A 15 17.18 -37.21 13.35
CA SER A 15 15.92 -37.15 14.11
C SER A 15 16.24 -36.95 15.59
N ILE A 16 15.93 -35.77 16.13
CA ILE A 16 15.97 -35.53 17.57
C ILE A 16 14.53 -35.50 18.06
N ALA A 17 14.15 -36.54 18.79
CA ALA A 17 12.95 -36.58 19.60
C ALA A 17 13.28 -36.03 20.99
N THR A 18 12.55 -35.00 21.42
CA THR A 18 12.49 -34.60 22.83
C THR A 18 11.04 -34.44 23.24
N ARG A 19 10.60 -35.37 24.10
CA ARG A 19 9.32 -35.39 24.78
C ARG A 19 9.33 -34.37 25.90
N HIS A 20 8.45 -33.38 25.89
CA HIS A 20 7.97 -32.78 27.14
C HIS A 20 6.45 -32.56 27.06
N LEU A 21 5.76 -33.38 27.84
CA LEU A 21 4.34 -33.28 28.15
C LEU A 21 4.13 -32.04 29.02
N PHE A 22 3.64 -30.95 28.43
CA PHE A 22 2.85 -29.98 29.17
C PHE A 22 1.46 -29.94 28.59
N ARG A 23 0.61 -30.75 29.23
CA ARG A 23 -0.85 -30.74 29.12
C ARG A 23 -1.34 -29.39 29.62
N ARG A 24 -1.36 -28.38 28.74
CA ARG A 24 -2.00 -27.09 29.02
C ARG A 24 -3.47 -27.25 28.68
N SER A 25 -4.30 -27.27 29.72
CA SER A 25 -5.76 -27.24 29.65
C SER A 25 -6.22 -26.16 28.67
N PRO A 26 -7.09 -26.44 27.68
CA PRO A 26 -7.80 -25.37 27.02
C PRO A 26 -8.80 -24.85 28.06
N ALA A 27 -8.49 -23.69 28.64
CA ALA A 27 -9.54 -22.87 29.23
C ALA A 27 -10.59 -22.67 28.14
N PHE A 28 -11.83 -23.04 28.42
CA PHE A 28 -12.99 -22.73 27.62
C PHE A 28 -13.12 -21.21 27.52
N LEU A 29 -12.36 -20.61 26.61
CA LEU A 29 -12.58 -19.26 26.13
C LEU A 29 -13.79 -19.35 25.21
N ASN A 30 -14.95 -19.12 25.82
CA ASN A 30 -16.15 -18.72 25.12
C ASN A 30 -15.81 -17.51 24.26
N HIS A 31 -15.43 -17.76 23.01
CA HIS A 31 -15.33 -16.75 21.98
C HIS A 31 -16.76 -16.37 21.63
N CYS A 32 -17.34 -15.49 22.45
CA CYS A 32 -18.52 -14.73 22.06
C CYS A 32 -18.12 -13.94 20.82
N ARG A 33 -18.45 -14.51 19.66
CA ARG A 33 -18.31 -13.89 18.36
C ARG A 33 -19.27 -12.70 18.34
N SER A 34 -18.81 -11.56 18.84
CA SER A 34 -19.44 -10.27 18.63
C SER A 34 -19.36 -9.98 17.14
N TYR A 35 -20.37 -10.38 16.39
CA TYR A 35 -20.64 -9.81 15.08
C TYR A 35 -21.07 -8.35 15.32
N SER A 36 -20.10 -7.45 15.43
CA SER A 36 -20.34 -6.05 15.18
C SER A 36 -20.57 -5.90 13.68
N SER A 37 -21.76 -6.29 13.24
CA SER A 37 -22.33 -5.78 11.99
C SER A 37 -22.39 -4.28 12.19
N THR A 38 -21.50 -3.54 11.52
CA THR A 38 -21.73 -2.13 11.25
C THR A 38 -23.04 -2.10 10.47
N SER A 39 -24.14 -1.90 11.19
CA SER A 39 -25.44 -1.62 10.63
C SER A 39 -25.27 -0.35 9.83
N GLY A 40 -24.94 -0.49 8.54
CA GLY A 40 -25.17 0.55 7.57
C GLY A 40 -26.58 1.02 7.82
N THR A 41 -26.75 2.31 8.06
CA THR A 41 -28.01 2.93 8.47
C THR A 41 -29.13 2.33 7.66
N THR A 42 -29.81 1.34 8.26
CA THR A 42 -31.05 0.84 7.72
C THR A 42 -31.91 2.08 7.76
N SER A 43 -32.22 2.65 6.59
CA SER A 43 -33.26 3.66 6.53
C SER A 43 -34.46 2.92 7.07
N HIS A 44 -34.75 3.13 8.35
CA HIS A 44 -35.96 2.71 8.99
C HIS A 44 -37.03 3.39 8.16
N ILE A 45 -37.56 2.65 7.17
CA ILE A 45 -38.73 3.08 6.42
C ILE A 45 -39.78 3.07 7.49
N ASP A 46 -40.00 4.26 8.04
CA ASP A 46 -40.91 4.53 9.13
C ASP A 46 -42.31 4.35 8.54
N HIS A 47 -42.71 3.08 8.38
CA HIS A 47 -44.00 2.71 7.80
C HIS A 47 -45.14 3.40 8.55
N HIS A 48 -44.93 3.74 9.83
CA HIS A 48 -45.88 4.44 10.68
C HIS A 48 -46.18 5.89 10.30
N ARG A 49 -45.38 6.55 9.44
CA ARG A 49 -45.56 7.99 9.19
C ARG A 49 -46.70 8.37 8.25
N ASN A 50 -47.17 7.45 7.40
CA ASN A 50 -48.16 7.76 6.35
C ASN A 50 -49.37 6.81 6.35
N HIS A 51 -49.62 6.08 7.43
CA HIS A 51 -50.83 5.28 7.53
C HIS A 51 -51.98 6.15 8.04
N GLU A 52 -52.79 6.66 7.12
CA GLU A 52 -54.12 7.14 7.48
C GLU A 52 -54.98 5.94 7.87
N PHE A 53 -55.34 5.86 9.16
CA PHE A 53 -56.25 4.83 9.62
C PHE A 53 -57.63 5.08 9.04
N LEU A 54 -58.21 4.05 8.43
CA LEU A 54 -59.59 4.12 7.96
C LEU A 54 -60.53 4.30 9.15
N SER A 55 -61.57 5.12 8.97
CA SER A 55 -62.63 5.29 9.96
C SER A 55 -63.25 3.94 10.35
N PRO A 56 -63.67 3.75 11.62
CA PRO A 56 -64.34 2.53 12.06
C PRO A 56 -65.49 2.14 11.13
N SER A 57 -65.60 0.86 10.78
CA SER A 57 -66.64 0.42 9.85
C SER A 57 -67.98 0.24 10.55
N ASP A 58 -69.02 0.96 10.12
CA ASP A 58 -70.41 0.84 10.61
C ASP A 58 -71.08 -0.51 10.25
N TYR A 59 -70.38 -1.34 9.47
CA TYR A 59 -70.86 -2.65 9.05
C TYR A 59 -70.85 -3.69 10.20
N ILE A 60 -69.94 -3.55 11.16
CA ILE A 60 -69.81 -4.49 12.28
C ILE A 60 -70.95 -4.20 13.27
N GLY A 61 -72.03 -4.99 13.19
CA GLY A 61 -73.19 -4.90 14.10
C GLY A 61 -74.49 -4.45 13.45
N SER A 62 -74.49 -4.05 12.17
CA SER A 62 -75.71 -3.67 11.43
C SER A 62 -76.46 -4.84 10.78
N TRP A 63 -75.98 -6.08 10.97
CA TRP A 63 -76.61 -7.27 10.41
C TRP A 63 -77.89 -7.64 11.15
N LYS A 64 -79.02 -7.68 10.43
CA LYS A 64 -80.29 -8.20 10.93
C LYS A 64 -80.59 -9.56 10.27
N PRO A 65 -80.84 -10.62 11.03
CA PRO A 65 -81.10 -11.94 10.47
C PRO A 65 -82.39 -11.93 9.63
N PRO A 66 -82.33 -12.34 8.34
CA PRO A 66 -83.54 -12.47 7.51
C PRO A 66 -84.47 -13.57 8.04
N LYS A 67 -85.79 -13.36 7.91
CA LYS A 67 -86.82 -14.26 8.46
C LYS A 67 -87.02 -15.52 7.59
N ASP A 68 -86.81 -15.39 6.28
CA ASP A 68 -87.00 -16.47 5.31
C ASP A 68 -85.66 -17.10 4.87
N PRO A 69 -85.55 -18.44 4.82
CA PRO A 69 -84.29 -19.14 4.54
C PRO A 69 -83.77 -18.90 3.11
N LYS A 70 -84.68 -18.76 2.14
CA LYS A 70 -84.33 -18.51 0.73
C LYS A 70 -83.75 -17.11 0.53
N GLU A 71 -84.24 -16.13 1.29
CA GLU A 71 -83.72 -14.76 1.28
C GLU A 71 -82.36 -14.66 1.96
N ALA A 72 -82.16 -15.36 3.08
CA ALA A 72 -80.87 -15.44 3.74
C ALA A 72 -79.78 -16.00 2.79
N GLN A 73 -80.11 -17.05 2.02
CA GLN A 73 -79.18 -17.64 1.06
C GLN A 73 -78.83 -16.67 -0.08
N SER A 74 -79.82 -15.94 -0.62
CA SER A 74 -79.58 -14.99 -1.73
C SER A 74 -78.73 -13.80 -1.27
N GLN A 75 -79.01 -13.26 -0.08
CA GLN A 75 -78.22 -12.18 0.53
C GLN A 75 -76.79 -12.63 0.81
N LEU A 76 -76.59 -13.83 1.37
CA LEU A 76 -75.26 -14.39 1.61
C LEU A 76 -74.49 -14.62 0.31
N ALA A 77 -75.15 -15.16 -0.72
CA ALA A 77 -74.53 -15.37 -2.03
C ALA A 77 -74.14 -14.04 -2.71
N ARG A 78 -74.93 -12.97 -2.51
CA ARG A 78 -74.60 -11.62 -2.96
C ARG A 78 -73.39 -11.07 -2.20
N LEU A 79 -73.40 -11.14 -0.87
CA LEU A 79 -72.28 -10.67 -0.03
C LEU A 79 -70.97 -11.36 -0.36
N ARG A 80 -70.98 -12.69 -0.53
CA ARG A 80 -69.79 -13.45 -0.93
C ARG A 80 -69.22 -12.98 -2.27
N ARG A 81 -70.09 -12.69 -3.24
CA ARG A 81 -69.69 -12.17 -4.56
C ARG A 81 -69.12 -10.75 -4.46
N GLU A 82 -69.83 -9.85 -3.79
CA GLU A 82 -69.40 -8.46 -3.61
C GLU A 82 -68.07 -8.37 -2.85
N TYR A 83 -67.91 -9.16 -1.78
CA TYR A 83 -66.67 -9.22 -1.02
C TYR A 83 -65.51 -9.75 -1.87
N ALA A 84 -65.73 -10.84 -2.62
CA ALA A 84 -64.70 -11.37 -3.51
C ALA A 84 -64.27 -10.35 -4.58
N LEU A 85 -65.21 -9.57 -5.13
CA LEU A 85 -64.91 -8.49 -6.07
C LEU A 85 -64.11 -7.36 -5.41
N LYS A 86 -64.51 -6.90 -4.24
CA LYS A 86 -63.80 -5.86 -3.46
C LYS A 86 -62.38 -6.28 -3.14
N VAL A 87 -62.18 -7.49 -2.59
CA VAL A 87 -60.84 -8.03 -2.28
C VAL A 87 -60.00 -8.19 -3.54
N LYS A 88 -60.60 -8.60 -4.66
CA LYS A 88 -59.88 -8.71 -5.94
C LYS A 88 -59.43 -7.34 -6.46
N ALA A 89 -60.23 -6.29 -6.29
CA ALA A 89 -59.85 -4.92 -6.64
C ALA A 89 -58.67 -4.43 -5.78
N VAL A 90 -58.78 -4.56 -4.46
CA VAL A 90 -57.73 -4.17 -3.51
C VAL A 90 -56.42 -4.92 -3.79
N ARG A 91 -56.49 -6.22 -4.09
CA ARG A 91 -55.29 -7.00 -4.44
C ARG A 91 -54.61 -6.48 -5.70
N LYS A 92 -55.37 -6.05 -6.72
CA LYS A 92 -54.82 -5.47 -7.95
C LYS A 92 -54.19 -4.10 -7.71
N GLU A 93 -54.78 -3.29 -6.83
CA GLU A 93 -54.20 -2.01 -6.40
C GLU A 93 -52.88 -2.23 -5.68
N TYR A 94 -52.87 -3.09 -4.68
CA TYR A 94 -51.67 -3.44 -3.93
C TYR A 94 -50.53 -3.95 -4.82
N ILE A 95 -50.82 -4.84 -5.79
CA ILE A 95 -49.80 -5.33 -6.73
C ILE A 95 -49.18 -4.17 -7.51
N ARG A 96 -50.01 -3.25 -8.02
CA ARG A 96 -49.53 -2.08 -8.77
C ARG A 96 -48.68 -1.15 -7.91
N GLU A 97 -49.09 -0.90 -6.66
CA GLU A 97 -48.32 -0.07 -5.71
C GLU A 97 -46.95 -0.70 -5.40
N VAL A 98 -46.92 -2.00 -5.13
CA VAL A 98 -45.66 -2.73 -4.87
C VAL A 98 -44.75 -2.71 -6.10
N GLU A 99 -45.30 -2.87 -7.30
CA GLU A 99 -44.55 -2.77 -8.55
C GLU A 99 -43.97 -1.37 -8.75
N PHE A 100 -44.76 -0.33 -8.48
CA PHE A 100 -44.30 1.06 -8.55
C PHE A 100 -43.12 1.31 -7.59
N LEU A 101 -43.25 0.89 -6.33
CA LEU A 101 -42.17 1.01 -5.33
C LEU A 101 -40.90 0.25 -5.77
N LYS A 102 -41.06 -0.92 -6.39
CA LYS A 102 -39.92 -1.69 -6.92
C LYS A 102 -39.21 -0.94 -8.05
N LEU A 103 -39.96 -0.32 -8.96
CA LEU A 103 -39.40 0.49 -10.05
C LEU A 103 -38.68 1.74 -9.52
N GLU A 104 -39.26 2.44 -8.55
CA GLU A 104 -38.60 3.57 -7.91
C GLU A 104 -37.28 3.18 -7.24
N LYS A 105 -37.29 2.06 -6.52
CA LYS A 105 -36.08 1.51 -5.90
C LYS A 105 -35.02 1.20 -6.96
N GLN A 106 -35.40 0.57 -8.07
CA GLN A 106 -34.48 0.27 -9.16
C GLN A 106 -33.85 1.53 -9.76
N LYS A 107 -34.65 2.59 -10.00
CA LYS A 107 -34.14 3.88 -10.50
C LYS A 107 -33.15 4.53 -9.53
N LYS A 108 -33.45 4.49 -8.22
CA LYS A 108 -32.56 5.02 -7.17
C LYS A 108 -31.26 4.21 -7.11
N ASP A 109 -31.35 2.89 -7.18
CA ASP A 109 -30.20 2.00 -7.13
C ASP A 109 -29.31 2.13 -8.38
N SER A 110 -29.89 2.30 -9.58
CA SER A 110 -29.13 2.53 -10.81
C SER A 110 -28.39 3.87 -10.76
N ALA A 111 -29.07 4.95 -10.36
CA ALA A 111 -28.44 6.27 -10.22
C ALA A 111 -27.28 6.24 -9.20
N ARG A 112 -27.46 5.55 -8.06
CA ARG A 112 -26.40 5.37 -7.06
C ARG A 112 -25.21 4.59 -7.62
N LYS A 113 -25.45 3.52 -8.37
CA LYS A 113 -24.38 2.72 -9.00
C LYS A 113 -23.58 3.53 -10.01
N GLU A 114 -24.26 4.34 -10.84
CA GLU A 114 -23.59 5.19 -11.82
C GLU A 114 -22.78 6.30 -11.14
N ALA A 115 -23.33 6.97 -10.13
CA ALA A 115 -22.60 7.96 -9.35
C ALA A 115 -21.33 7.37 -8.69
N LEU A 116 -21.45 6.17 -8.11
CA LEU A 116 -20.30 5.46 -7.54
C LEU A 116 -19.26 5.07 -8.60
N ARG A 117 -19.70 4.69 -9.80
CA ARG A 117 -18.78 4.37 -10.91
C ARG A 117 -17.96 5.60 -11.29
N ILE A 118 -18.61 6.74 -11.51
CA ILE A 118 -17.95 8.00 -11.88
C ILE A 118 -16.95 8.42 -10.80
N ALA A 119 -17.36 8.43 -9.52
CA ALA A 119 -16.47 8.79 -8.42
C ALA A 119 -15.25 7.85 -8.30
N ASN A 120 -15.42 6.55 -8.59
CA ASN A 120 -14.30 5.60 -8.60
C ASN A 120 -13.35 5.83 -9.79
N GLU A 121 -13.89 6.16 -10.97
CA GLU A 121 -13.08 6.50 -12.15
C GLU A 121 -12.26 7.76 -11.89
N GLU A 122 -12.86 8.81 -11.33
CA GLU A 122 -12.17 10.05 -10.93
C GLU A 122 -11.07 9.76 -9.90
N ARG A 123 -11.38 8.97 -8.86
CA ARG A 123 -10.39 8.59 -7.84
C ARG A 123 -9.23 7.78 -8.45
N LYS A 124 -9.51 6.93 -9.43
CA LYS A 124 -8.48 6.15 -10.12
C LYS A 124 -7.61 7.07 -10.98
N ALA A 125 -8.22 7.96 -11.75
CA ALA A 125 -7.50 8.94 -12.56
C ALA A 125 -6.59 9.84 -11.70
N ALA A 126 -7.09 10.33 -10.55
CA ALA A 126 -6.30 11.12 -9.61
C ALA A 126 -5.10 10.33 -9.05
N LYS A 127 -5.30 9.07 -8.66
CA LYS A 127 -4.21 8.20 -8.19
C LYS A 127 -3.18 7.91 -9.27
N ASP A 128 -3.61 7.72 -10.52
CA ASP A 128 -2.70 7.43 -11.62
C ASP A 128 -1.91 8.69 -12.02
N ALA A 129 -2.52 9.88 -11.95
CA ALA A 129 -1.83 11.15 -12.09
C ALA A 129 -0.79 11.37 -10.98
N GLU A 130 -1.14 11.09 -9.72
CA GLU A 130 -0.22 11.18 -8.58
C GLU A 130 0.97 10.23 -8.74
N LYS A 131 0.73 8.97 -9.15
CA LYS A 131 1.80 8.01 -9.43
C LYS A 131 2.71 8.47 -10.56
N ALA A 132 2.14 9.04 -11.63
CA ALA A 132 2.91 9.56 -12.76
C ALA A 132 3.78 10.76 -12.34
N ALA A 133 3.26 11.67 -11.53
CA ALA A 133 4.04 12.77 -10.96
C ALA A 133 5.20 12.25 -10.10
N LYS A 134 4.92 11.30 -9.20
CA LYS A 134 5.95 10.68 -8.37
C LYS A 134 6.97 9.85 -9.16
N ALA A 135 6.60 9.31 -10.31
CA ALA A 135 7.53 8.64 -11.21
C ALA A 135 8.52 9.65 -11.81
N LYS A 136 8.02 10.79 -12.30
CA LYS A 136 8.85 11.89 -12.80
C LYS A 136 9.80 12.43 -11.73
N GLU A 137 9.31 12.60 -10.50
CA GLU A 137 10.18 13.01 -9.38
C GLU A 137 11.34 12.02 -9.14
N ARG A 138 11.08 10.72 -9.26
CA ARG A 138 12.15 9.70 -9.14
C ARG A 138 13.12 9.73 -10.30
N GLU A 139 12.66 10.02 -11.51
CA GLU A 139 13.52 10.20 -12.68
C GLU A 139 14.45 11.39 -12.50
N VAL A 140 13.89 12.55 -12.10
CA VAL A 140 14.68 13.76 -11.80
C VAL A 140 15.70 13.49 -10.69
N ALA A 141 15.30 12.85 -9.58
CA ALA A 141 16.22 12.51 -8.51
C ALA A 141 17.35 11.57 -8.97
N ALA A 142 17.07 10.63 -9.89
CA ALA A 142 18.09 9.76 -10.45
C ALA A 142 19.06 10.51 -11.36
N GLU A 143 18.58 11.50 -12.13
CA GLU A 143 19.42 12.38 -12.95
C GLU A 143 20.32 13.27 -12.10
N GLU A 144 19.77 13.89 -11.06
CA GLU A 144 20.54 14.68 -10.07
C GLU A 144 21.62 13.81 -9.40
N PHE A 145 21.29 12.58 -9.04
CA PHE A 145 22.26 11.63 -8.49
C PHE A 145 23.38 11.30 -9.49
N ARG A 146 23.06 11.14 -10.78
CA ARG A 146 24.09 10.93 -11.81
C ARG A 146 25.00 12.16 -11.97
N GLN A 147 24.42 13.35 -11.96
CA GLN A 147 25.18 14.59 -12.08
C GLN A 147 26.15 14.79 -10.91
N THR A 148 25.69 14.52 -9.67
CA THR A 148 26.55 14.59 -8.48
C THR A 148 27.70 13.58 -8.55
N LEU A 149 27.46 12.34 -9.01
CA LEU A 149 28.52 11.36 -9.23
C LEU A 149 29.56 11.81 -10.26
N LEU A 150 29.15 12.47 -11.34
CA LEU A 150 30.09 13.00 -12.34
C LEU A 150 30.96 14.12 -11.77
N LYS A 151 30.38 15.02 -10.95
CA LYS A 151 31.10 16.09 -10.25
C LYS A 151 32.15 15.51 -9.30
N GLU A 152 31.74 14.57 -8.43
CA GLU A 152 32.64 13.87 -7.50
C GLU A 152 33.81 13.18 -8.21
N ARG A 153 33.55 12.53 -9.34
CA ARG A 153 34.60 11.91 -10.16
C ARG A 153 35.56 12.95 -10.73
N ALA A 154 35.04 14.07 -11.24
CA ALA A 154 35.87 15.15 -11.77
C ALA A 154 36.77 15.76 -10.69
N GLU A 155 36.22 16.07 -9.52
CA GLU A 155 36.98 16.60 -8.37
C GLU A 155 38.09 15.65 -7.92
N LYS A 156 37.81 14.34 -7.85
CA LYS A 156 38.84 13.34 -7.53
C LYS A 156 39.94 13.27 -8.59
N LEU A 157 39.59 13.36 -9.87
CA LEU A 157 40.58 13.38 -10.94
C LEU A 157 41.46 14.64 -10.86
N GLU A 158 40.89 15.81 -10.61
CA GLU A 158 41.66 17.04 -10.42
C GLU A 158 42.56 16.99 -9.19
N TYR A 159 42.06 16.44 -8.08
CA TYR A 159 42.84 16.20 -6.89
C TYR A 159 44.07 15.33 -7.19
N TRP A 160 43.88 14.24 -7.93
CA TRP A 160 44.98 13.36 -8.33
C TRP A 160 45.99 14.06 -9.23
N ARG A 161 45.55 14.85 -10.22
CA ARG A 161 46.44 15.65 -11.08
C ARG A 161 47.30 16.64 -10.27
N LYS A 162 46.68 17.37 -9.33
CA LYS A 162 47.41 18.28 -8.44
C LYS A 162 48.39 17.52 -7.54
N ARG A 163 48.01 16.33 -7.08
CA ARG A 163 48.85 15.48 -6.23
C ARG A 163 50.06 14.93 -6.99
N THR A 164 49.89 14.48 -8.22
CA THR A 164 51.01 14.00 -9.06
C THR A 164 51.97 15.14 -9.37
N GLN A 165 51.47 16.31 -9.75
CA GLN A 165 52.30 17.51 -9.97
C GLN A 165 53.12 17.87 -8.73
N LYS A 166 52.49 17.95 -7.55
CA LYS A 166 53.21 18.21 -6.28
C LYS A 166 54.28 17.16 -5.98
N PHE A 167 54.02 15.90 -6.31
CA PHE A 167 55.00 14.83 -6.11
C PHE A 167 56.18 14.96 -7.07
N GLU A 168 55.93 15.26 -8.34
CA GLU A 168 56.95 15.52 -9.35
C GLU A 168 57.80 16.75 -9.00
N GLU A 169 57.18 17.85 -8.56
CA GLU A 169 57.86 19.04 -8.07
C GLU A 169 58.78 18.72 -6.89
N LYS A 170 58.30 17.98 -5.88
CA LYS A 170 59.13 17.54 -4.75
C LYS A 170 60.29 16.66 -5.20
N LYS A 171 60.07 15.79 -6.19
CA LYS A 171 61.13 14.93 -6.76
C LYS A 171 62.19 15.79 -7.47
N LYS A 172 61.78 16.79 -8.26
CA LYS A 172 62.68 17.74 -8.92
C LYS A 172 63.46 18.56 -7.90
N GLN A 173 62.81 19.13 -6.90
CA GLN A 173 63.46 19.88 -5.81
C GLN A 173 64.51 19.03 -5.08
N LYS A 174 64.18 17.78 -4.71
CA LYS A 174 65.14 16.87 -4.10
C LYS A 174 66.33 16.57 -5.02
N LYS A 175 66.07 16.34 -6.31
CA LYS A 175 67.13 16.09 -7.31
C LYS A 175 68.04 17.31 -7.48
N GLU A 176 67.47 18.52 -7.53
CA GLU A 176 68.23 19.77 -7.62
C GLU A 176 69.06 20.02 -6.36
N LEU A 177 68.49 19.82 -5.17
CA LEU A 177 69.23 19.89 -3.91
C LEU A 177 70.39 18.89 -3.89
N LEU A 178 70.15 17.66 -4.31
CA LEU A 178 71.19 16.63 -4.41
C LEU A 178 72.28 17.06 -5.41
N HIS A 179 71.93 17.60 -6.58
CA HIS A 179 72.91 18.10 -7.56
C HIS A 179 73.78 19.21 -6.97
N ARG A 180 73.18 20.20 -6.29
CA ARG A 180 73.91 21.30 -5.62
C ARG A 180 74.82 20.80 -4.49
N GLN A 181 74.39 19.81 -3.74
CA GLN A 181 75.23 19.20 -2.69
C GLN A 181 76.35 18.36 -3.30
N SER A 182 76.05 17.55 -4.32
CA SER A 182 77.02 16.67 -4.98
C SER A 182 78.12 17.44 -5.72
N SER A 183 77.87 18.66 -6.19
CA SER A 183 78.92 19.49 -6.79
C SER A 183 79.98 19.94 -5.78
N LEU A 184 79.69 19.86 -4.47
CA LEU A 184 80.67 20.09 -3.40
C LEU A 184 81.35 18.80 -2.95
N TRP A 185 80.87 17.63 -3.42
CA TRP A 185 81.48 16.35 -3.05
C TRP A 185 82.84 16.23 -3.73
N VAL A 186 83.81 15.81 -2.94
CA VAL A 186 85.19 15.69 -3.37
C VAL A 186 85.37 14.29 -3.96
N SER A 187 85.96 14.21 -5.15
CA SER A 187 86.29 12.93 -5.75
C SER A 187 87.37 12.22 -4.94
N GLU A 188 87.40 10.88 -4.96
CA GLU A 188 88.35 10.10 -4.16
C GLU A 188 89.82 10.48 -4.45
N SER A 189 90.13 10.77 -5.71
CA SER A 189 91.46 11.25 -6.15
C SER A 189 91.83 12.67 -5.66
N GLU A 190 90.86 13.47 -5.27
CA GLU A 190 91.05 14.87 -4.84
C GLU A 190 90.87 15.03 -3.32
N LEU A 191 90.49 13.95 -2.62
CA LEU A 191 90.12 13.95 -1.21
C LEU A 191 91.30 14.33 -0.31
N GLU A 192 92.46 13.73 -0.54
CA GLU A 192 93.68 14.00 0.24
C GLU A 192 94.13 15.46 0.10
N LYS A 193 94.03 16.02 -1.12
CA LYS A 193 94.41 17.41 -1.40
C LYS A 193 93.51 18.41 -0.67
N LYS A 194 92.19 18.21 -0.73
CA LYS A 194 91.22 19.07 -0.04
C LYS A 194 91.25 18.91 1.48
N ALA A 195 91.59 17.73 2.00
CA ALA A 195 91.75 17.51 3.44
C ALA A 195 92.93 18.32 4.00
N LEU A 196 94.04 18.37 3.27
CA LEU A 196 95.18 19.20 3.64
C LEU A 196 94.85 20.71 3.57
N GLU A 197 94.15 21.15 2.53
CA GLU A 197 93.70 22.55 2.38
C GLU A 197 92.81 23.00 3.54
N ALA A 198 91.82 22.19 3.93
CA ALA A 198 90.91 22.49 5.04
C ALA A 198 91.60 22.53 6.42
N ILE A 199 92.68 21.78 6.62
CA ILE A 199 93.48 21.83 7.86
C ILE A 199 94.29 23.14 7.94
N VAL A 200 94.73 23.66 6.79
CA VAL A 200 95.53 24.89 6.71
C VAL A 200 94.65 26.15 6.76
N ASP A 201 93.48 26.13 6.13
CA ASP A 201 92.55 27.26 6.04
C ASP A 201 91.56 27.36 7.23
N SER A 202 91.92 26.87 8.41
CA SER A 202 91.00 26.84 9.56
C SER A 202 90.47 28.23 9.91
N THR A 203 89.22 28.51 9.57
CA THR A 203 88.49 29.70 10.00
C THR A 203 88.09 29.54 11.46
N PRO A 204 88.46 30.46 12.38
CA PRO A 204 87.94 30.44 13.74
C PRO A 204 86.45 30.80 13.74
N LEU A 205 85.69 30.08 14.58
CA LEU A 205 84.23 30.20 14.73
C LEU A 205 83.73 31.62 15.03
#